data_AF-A0A0C3F9G2-F1
#
_entry.id   AF-A0A0C3F9G2-F1
#
_cell.length_a   1.000
_cell.length_b   1.000
_cell.length_c   1.000
_cell.angle_alpha   90.00
_cell.angle_beta   90.00
_cell.angle_gamma   90.00
#
_symmetry.space_group_name_H-M   'P 1'
#
loop_
_entity.id
_entity.type
_entity.pdbx_description
1 polymer ?
#
loop_
_entity_poly.entity_id
_entity_poly.type
_entity_poly.pdbx_seq_one_letter_code
_entity_poly.pdbx_strand_id
1 'polypeptide(L)'
;MVLSSVKGDNGRNEADLDTILEKIQPPLELLAALKPSPSRTVSDFLQIRQPPRPGSRKYFLDPSFLILPSERLCEILDSYLPDAVCNGMQSVQHPVKKQVFLPFWTVQARKWGNVLVKKQSAWRAHLEWVRETAAEEGWPAEMRERVIADVKSIPWHMGYNSLQNGMVSTTTLAGLLSDEWVNDEQIDCIGDVIRADMQTFGVDASTQLAPSCLGKNLEIPGMGSTERFFGRRLQTGEVKNLVLRKYNVKNLHWISIEIDVAKIHRKQGSRQNV
;
A
#
# COMPACT_ATOMS: atom_id res chain seq x y z
N MET A 1 -17.23 39.33 -17.05
CA MET A 1 -16.38 38.59 -18.01
C MET A 1 -16.85 37.14 -17.95
N VAL A 2 -17.51 36.68 -19.01
CA VAL A 2 -18.20 35.38 -19.06
C VAL A 2 -17.17 34.33 -19.48
N LEU A 3 -16.93 33.33 -18.64
CA LEU A 3 -16.11 32.17 -19.00
C LEU A 3 -16.97 31.22 -19.83
N SER A 4 -16.71 31.18 -21.14
CA SER A 4 -17.28 30.19 -22.06
C SER A 4 -16.71 28.81 -21.74
N SER A 5 -17.60 27.91 -21.32
CA SER A 5 -17.37 26.48 -21.14
C SER A 5 -17.06 25.83 -22.49
N VAL A 6 -15.78 25.67 -22.80
CA VAL A 6 -15.34 24.77 -23.88
C VAL A 6 -15.47 23.34 -23.36
N LYS A 7 -16.51 22.63 -23.80
CA LYS A 7 -16.59 21.17 -23.66
C LYS A 7 -15.57 20.55 -24.61
N GLY A 8 -14.36 20.36 -24.11
CA GLY A 8 -13.32 19.56 -24.75
C GLY A 8 -13.53 18.08 -24.46
N ASP A 9 -13.33 17.28 -25.49
CA ASP A 9 -13.41 15.82 -25.52
C ASP A 9 -12.29 15.21 -24.62
N ASN A 10 -12.57 15.08 -23.32
CA ASN A 10 -11.63 14.61 -22.29
C ASN A 10 -11.61 13.08 -22.17
N GLY A 11 -11.43 12.39 -23.29
CA GLY A 11 -11.06 10.97 -23.34
C GLY A 11 -9.53 10.75 -23.26
N ARG A 12 -8.77 11.69 -22.69
CA ARG A 12 -7.33 11.52 -22.49
C ARG A 12 -7.08 10.75 -21.20
N ASN A 13 -6.49 9.56 -21.36
CA ASN A 13 -6.13 8.59 -20.33
C ASN A 13 -5.61 9.26 -19.03
N GLU A 14 -6.38 9.17 -17.95
CA GLU A 14 -5.94 9.54 -16.58
C GLU A 14 -4.61 8.87 -16.21
N ALA A 15 -4.38 7.64 -16.68
CA ALA A 15 -3.13 6.90 -16.49
C ALA A 15 -1.88 7.60 -17.08
N ASP A 16 -2.04 8.40 -18.13
CA ASP A 16 -0.93 9.16 -18.74
C ASP A 16 -0.60 10.40 -17.92
N LEU A 17 -1.61 11.02 -17.30
CA LEU A 17 -1.49 12.20 -16.44
C LEU A 17 -0.79 11.86 -15.11
N ASP A 18 -1.15 10.76 -14.45
CA ASP A 18 -0.47 10.31 -13.24
C ASP A 18 1.01 9.99 -13.52
N THR A 19 1.28 9.33 -14.64
CA THR A 19 2.65 9.04 -15.09
C THR A 19 3.45 10.31 -15.36
N ILE A 20 2.83 11.36 -15.91
CA ILE A 20 3.46 12.66 -16.11
C ILE A 20 3.74 13.34 -14.78
N LEU A 21 2.78 13.33 -13.84
CA LEU A 21 2.92 13.94 -12.51
C LEU A 21 4.03 13.27 -11.68
N GLU A 22 4.17 11.95 -11.76
CA GLU A 22 5.25 11.20 -11.10
C GLU A 22 6.65 11.54 -11.66
N LYS A 23 6.73 11.97 -12.92
CA LYS A 23 7.99 12.36 -13.58
C LYS A 23 8.43 13.79 -13.25
N ILE A 24 7.59 14.61 -12.61
CA ILE A 24 7.92 15.98 -12.24
C ILE A 24 8.89 15.97 -11.06
N GLN A 25 10.19 16.03 -11.37
CA GLN A 25 11.26 16.17 -10.39
C GLN A 25 11.52 17.65 -10.09
N PRO A 26 11.98 18.01 -8.87
CA PRO A 26 12.46 19.35 -8.58
C PRO A 26 13.64 19.72 -9.50
N PRO A 27 13.83 21.01 -9.85
CA PRO A 27 14.94 21.45 -10.70
C PRO A 27 16.29 20.98 -10.17
N LEU A 28 17.19 20.58 -11.08
CA LEU A 28 18.51 20.06 -10.73
C LEU A 28 19.34 21.08 -9.94
N GLU A 29 19.15 22.38 -10.18
CA GLU A 29 19.81 23.45 -9.41
C GLU A 29 19.30 23.53 -7.97
N LEU A 30 18.02 23.25 -7.74
CA LEU A 30 17.40 23.17 -6.42
C LEU A 30 17.86 21.90 -5.69
N LEU A 31 17.92 20.77 -6.39
CA LEU A 31 18.52 19.54 -5.86
C LEU A 31 20.00 19.72 -5.55
N ALA A 32 20.75 20.49 -6.34
CA ALA A 32 22.16 20.80 -6.11
C ALA A 32 22.36 21.81 -4.96
N ALA A 33 21.46 22.78 -4.81
CA ALA A 33 21.47 23.73 -3.69
C ALA A 33 21.02 23.09 -2.37
N LEU A 34 20.12 22.09 -2.44
CA LEU A 34 19.68 21.28 -1.32
C LEU A 34 20.60 20.09 -1.05
N LYS A 35 21.49 19.72 -1.97
CA LYS A 35 22.61 18.81 -1.71
C LYS A 35 23.59 19.57 -0.82
N PRO A 36 23.68 19.26 0.49
CA PRO A 36 24.70 19.86 1.31
C PRO A 36 26.06 19.50 0.72
N SER A 37 27.03 20.41 0.77
CA SER A 37 28.42 20.03 0.51
C SER A 37 28.74 18.79 1.36
N PRO A 38 29.42 17.76 0.84
CA PRO A 38 29.75 16.56 1.60
C PRO A 38 30.58 16.87 2.87
N SER A 39 31.21 18.05 2.93
CA SER A 39 31.90 18.59 4.12
C SER A 39 31.02 19.34 5.12
N ARG A 40 29.76 19.62 4.76
CA ARG A 40 28.80 20.39 5.56
C ARG A 40 27.95 19.41 6.35
N THR A 41 27.97 19.51 7.67
CA THR A 41 27.20 18.60 8.52
C THR A 41 25.70 18.86 8.33
N VAL A 42 24.86 17.84 8.55
CA VAL A 42 23.40 17.98 8.50
C VAL A 42 22.90 19.12 9.41
N SER A 43 23.62 19.38 10.51
CA SER A 43 23.38 20.48 11.46
C SER A 43 23.58 21.86 10.83
N ASP A 44 24.68 22.05 10.10
CA ASP A 44 25.02 23.31 9.42
C ASP A 44 24.13 23.58 8.20
N PHE A 45 23.58 22.52 7.60
CA PHE A 45 22.63 22.61 6.50
C PHE A 45 21.25 23.06 6.97
N LEU A 46 20.76 22.48 8.07
CA LEU A 46 19.44 22.75 8.63
C LEU A 46 19.41 23.97 9.58
N GLN A 47 20.56 24.63 9.80
CA GLN A 47 20.74 25.72 10.77
C GLN A 47 20.27 25.36 12.19
N ILE A 48 20.30 24.07 12.54
CA ILE A 48 19.84 23.58 13.83
C ILE A 48 20.91 23.91 14.86
N ARG A 49 20.54 24.68 15.90
CA ARG A 49 21.45 24.94 17.03
C ARG A 49 21.99 23.61 17.56
N GLN A 50 23.31 23.51 17.74
CA GLN A 50 23.93 22.30 18.27
C GLN A 50 23.23 21.87 19.56
N PRO A 51 23.00 20.55 19.77
CA PRO A 51 22.35 20.08 20.98
C PRO A 51 23.16 20.54 22.20
N PRO A 52 22.51 20.95 23.30
CA PRO A 52 23.17 21.50 24.49
C PRO A 52 24.07 20.49 25.23
N ARG A 53 24.15 19.24 24.76
CA ARG A 53 25.01 18.20 25.33
C ARG A 53 26.03 17.72 24.30
N PRO A 54 27.34 17.96 24.54
CA PRO A 54 28.41 17.42 23.71
C PRO A 54 28.32 15.88 23.64
N GLY A 55 28.34 15.30 22.44
CA GLY A 55 28.37 13.85 22.21
C GLY A 55 27.04 13.19 21.81
N SER A 56 25.91 13.92 21.83
CA SER A 56 24.63 13.39 21.33
C SER A 56 24.54 13.54 19.81
N ARG A 57 24.39 12.42 19.07
CA ARG A 57 24.09 12.41 17.62
C ARG A 57 22.61 12.62 17.29
N LYS A 58 21.76 12.81 18.30
CA LYS A 58 20.32 13.01 18.12
C LYS A 58 20.03 14.50 17.98
N TYR A 59 19.68 14.90 16.76
CA TYR A 59 19.11 16.23 16.48
C TYR A 59 17.62 16.18 16.79
N PHE A 60 17.18 17.05 17.69
CA PHE A 60 15.76 17.35 17.83
C PHE A 60 15.46 18.46 16.84
N LEU A 61 14.81 18.10 15.72
CA LEU A 61 14.16 19.10 14.89
C LEU A 61 13.11 19.77 15.77
N ASP A 62 13.19 21.09 15.90
CA ASP A 62 12.11 21.83 16.55
C ASP A 62 10.82 21.57 15.73
N PRO A 63 9.78 20.99 16.33
CA PRO A 63 8.57 20.56 15.62
C PRO A 63 7.84 21.71 14.91
N SER A 64 8.19 22.96 15.20
CA SER A 64 7.66 24.16 14.55
C SER A 64 8.11 24.35 13.09
N PHE A 65 9.21 23.73 12.63
CA PHE A 65 9.74 23.92 11.26
C PHE A 65 9.20 22.95 10.21
N LEU A 66 8.47 21.91 10.63
CA LEU A 66 7.84 20.93 9.76
C LEU A 66 6.33 20.91 9.98
N ILE A 67 5.70 22.07 9.83
CA ILE A 67 4.24 22.13 9.70
C ILE A 67 3.90 21.57 8.32
N LEU A 68 3.60 20.28 8.29
CA LEU A 68 3.02 19.67 7.11
C LEU A 68 1.70 20.37 6.80
N PRO A 69 1.43 20.69 5.53
CA PRO A 69 0.16 21.28 5.14
C PRO A 69 -0.98 20.33 5.52
N SER A 70 -2.13 20.88 5.91
CA SER A 70 -3.30 20.05 6.20
C SER A 70 -3.65 19.14 5.02
N GLU A 71 -4.20 17.97 5.33
CA GLU A 71 -4.65 17.00 4.33
C GLU A 71 -5.57 17.65 3.29
N ARG A 72 -6.57 18.39 3.77
CA ARG A 72 -7.50 19.16 2.93
C ARG A 72 -6.80 20.13 1.99
N LEU A 73 -5.72 20.77 2.44
CA LEU A 73 -4.94 21.65 1.56
C LEU A 73 -4.24 20.86 0.46
N CYS A 74 -3.73 19.67 0.75
CA CYS A 74 -3.11 18.80 -0.25
C CYS A 74 -4.15 18.29 -1.25
N GLU A 75 -5.33 17.85 -0.82
CA GLU A 75 -6.42 17.40 -1.71
C GLU A 75 -6.86 18.50 -2.68
N ILE A 76 -7.07 19.71 -2.16
CA ILE A 76 -7.44 20.87 -2.99
C ILE A 76 -6.35 21.16 -4.02
N LEU A 77 -5.09 21.19 -3.60
CA LEU A 77 -3.97 21.44 -4.51
C LEU A 77 -3.81 20.32 -5.54
N ASP A 78 -4.00 19.05 -5.15
CA ASP A 78 -3.91 17.89 -6.02
C ASP A 78 -4.99 17.92 -7.09
N SER A 79 -6.24 18.30 -6.73
CA SER A 79 -7.32 18.47 -7.71
C SER A 79 -7.07 19.57 -8.75
N TYR A 80 -6.20 20.55 -8.45
CA TYR A 80 -5.84 21.61 -9.39
C TYR A 80 -4.69 21.22 -10.32
N LEU A 81 -3.94 20.15 -10.01
CA LEU A 81 -2.77 19.75 -10.79
C LEU A 81 -3.13 19.32 -12.22
N PRO A 82 -4.14 18.44 -12.47
CA PRO A 82 -4.44 17.98 -13.82
C PRO A 82 -4.77 19.15 -14.77
N ASP A 83 -5.64 20.06 -14.34
CA ASP A 83 -6.02 21.22 -15.14
C ASP A 83 -4.83 22.16 -15.36
N ALA A 84 -4.01 22.41 -14.33
CA ALA A 84 -2.84 23.27 -14.46
C ALA A 84 -1.80 22.68 -15.43
N VAL A 85 -1.58 21.38 -15.40
CA VAL A 85 -0.69 20.66 -16.34
C VAL A 85 -1.24 20.73 -17.76
N CYS A 86 -2.53 20.44 -17.96
CA CYS A 86 -3.19 20.53 -19.27
C CYS A 86 -3.11 21.93 -19.88
N ASN A 87 -3.10 22.97 -19.04
CA ASN A 87 -2.95 24.36 -19.44
C ASN A 87 -1.48 24.81 -19.61
N GLY A 88 -0.51 23.90 -19.49
CA GLY A 88 0.92 24.21 -19.64
C GLY A 88 1.49 25.07 -18.51
N MET A 89 0.83 25.13 -17.35
CA MET A 89 1.35 25.83 -16.17
C MET A 89 2.47 25.02 -15.52
N GLN A 90 3.25 25.67 -14.65
CA GLN A 90 4.32 25.01 -13.86
C GLN A 90 4.09 25.10 -12.34
N SER A 91 3.00 25.76 -11.95
CA SER A 91 2.64 26.03 -10.56
C SER A 91 1.14 26.18 -10.42
N VAL A 92 0.61 25.85 -9.24
CA VAL A 92 -0.78 26.12 -8.86
C VAL A 92 -0.84 27.26 -7.85
N GLN A 93 -1.88 28.08 -7.92
CA GLN A 93 -2.08 29.12 -6.91
C GLN A 93 -2.49 28.50 -5.57
N HIS A 94 -1.90 28.99 -4.48
CA HIS A 94 -2.28 28.59 -3.13
C HIS A 94 -3.75 28.98 -2.87
N PRO A 95 -4.64 28.07 -2.43
CA PRO A 95 -6.08 28.31 -2.39
C PRO A 95 -6.49 29.46 -1.45
N VAL A 96 -5.73 29.66 -0.36
CA VAL A 96 -6.01 30.70 0.63
C VAL A 96 -5.13 31.96 0.47
N LYS A 97 -3.95 31.85 -0.15
CA LYS A 97 -2.96 32.94 -0.19
C LYS A 97 -2.89 33.49 -1.60
N LYS A 98 -3.45 34.69 -1.80
CA LYS A 98 -3.37 35.41 -3.07
C LYS A 98 -1.90 35.65 -3.45
N GLN A 99 -1.58 35.55 -4.73
CA GLN A 99 -0.23 35.75 -5.30
C GLN A 99 0.85 34.75 -4.84
N VAL A 100 0.49 33.73 -4.05
CA VAL A 100 1.41 32.64 -3.73
C VAL A 100 1.18 31.52 -4.72
N PHE A 101 2.20 31.21 -5.53
CA PHE A 101 2.18 30.10 -6.47
C PHE A 101 3.11 28.99 -5.97
N LEU A 102 2.57 27.77 -5.92
CA LEU A 102 3.27 26.58 -5.49
C LEU A 102 3.71 25.81 -6.74
N PRO A 103 5.01 25.62 -6.97
CA PRO A 103 5.49 24.72 -8.01
C PRO A 103 4.89 23.31 -7.84
N PHE A 104 4.65 22.60 -8.94
CA PHE A 104 4.04 21.26 -8.90
C PHE A 104 4.81 20.28 -8.01
N TRP A 105 6.14 20.30 -8.07
CA TRP A 105 6.98 19.45 -7.22
C TRP A 105 6.76 19.72 -5.72
N THR A 106 6.47 20.96 -5.33
CA THR A 106 6.18 21.33 -3.93
C THR A 106 4.85 20.75 -3.49
N VAL A 107 3.84 20.73 -4.37
CA VAL A 107 2.54 20.10 -4.09
C VAL A 107 2.70 18.60 -3.94
N GLN A 108 3.43 17.96 -4.85
CA GLN A 108 3.74 16.53 -4.79
C GLN A 108 4.52 16.16 -3.52
N ALA A 109 5.60 16.87 -3.21
CA ALA A 109 6.39 16.64 -2.01
C ALA A 109 5.55 16.77 -0.72
N ARG A 110 4.61 17.71 -0.70
CA ARG A 110 3.67 17.92 0.41
C ARG A 110 2.65 16.77 0.53
N LYS A 111 2.08 16.33 -0.59
CA LYS A 111 1.18 15.16 -0.65
C LYS A 111 1.89 13.91 -0.11
N TRP A 112 3.10 13.63 -0.59
CA TRP A 112 3.92 12.53 -0.10
C TRP A 112 4.27 12.68 1.38
N GLY A 113 4.61 13.88 1.84
CA GLY A 113 4.83 14.17 3.26
C GLY A 113 3.63 13.82 4.15
N ASN A 114 2.41 14.14 3.70
CA ASN A 114 1.18 13.77 4.41
C ASN A 114 0.93 12.26 4.43
N VAL A 115 1.12 11.58 3.29
CA VAL A 115 1.04 10.11 3.22
C VAL A 115 2.05 9.46 4.17
N LEU A 116 3.28 9.97 4.20
CA LEU A 116 4.35 9.49 5.07
C LEU A 116 3.99 9.63 6.56
N VAL A 117 3.40 10.75 6.97
CA VAL A 117 2.98 10.94 8.38
C VAL A 117 1.80 10.05 8.75
N LYS A 118 0.83 9.86 7.87
CA LYS A 118 -0.26 8.90 8.09
C LYS A 118 0.27 7.49 8.28
N LYS A 119 1.14 7.06 7.37
CA LYS A 119 1.81 5.75 7.43
C LYS A 119 2.59 5.58 8.73
N GLN A 120 3.32 6.61 9.16
CA GLN A 120 4.03 6.59 10.43
C GLN A 120 3.08 6.52 11.65
N SER A 121 1.95 7.22 11.61
CA SER A 121 0.96 7.19 12.68
C SER A 121 0.31 5.81 12.79
N ALA A 122 -0.14 5.24 11.67
CA ALA A 122 -0.69 3.89 11.61
C ALA A 122 0.31 2.87 12.14
N TRP A 123 1.56 2.95 11.69
CA TRP A 123 2.66 2.11 12.18
C TRP A 123 2.84 2.16 13.70
N ARG A 124 2.76 3.35 14.30
CA ARG A 124 2.84 3.51 15.76
C ARG A 124 1.61 2.94 16.46
N ALA A 125 0.41 3.13 15.91
CA ALA A 125 -0.82 2.57 16.45
C ALA A 125 -0.75 1.04 16.47
N HIS A 126 -0.29 0.41 15.39
CA HIS A 126 -0.09 -1.04 15.32
C HIS A 126 0.94 -1.55 16.34
N LEU A 127 2.04 -0.81 16.53
CA LEU A 127 3.02 -1.14 17.58
C LEU A 127 2.45 -1.05 19.00
N GLU A 128 1.49 -0.16 19.24
CA GLU A 128 0.83 -0.05 20.54
C GLU A 128 -0.20 -1.16 20.74
N TRP A 129 -0.98 -1.46 19.71
CA TRP A 129 -1.91 -2.60 19.69
C TRP A 129 -1.17 -3.91 20.04
N VAL A 130 -0.01 -4.18 19.43
CA VAL A 130 0.81 -5.36 19.78
C VAL A 130 1.18 -5.38 21.27
N ARG A 131 1.44 -4.23 21.90
CA ARG A 131 1.79 -4.20 23.33
C ARG A 131 0.59 -4.50 24.21
N GLU A 132 -0.56 -3.91 23.88
CA GLU A 132 -1.81 -4.05 24.62
C GLU A 132 -2.36 -5.47 24.47
N THR A 133 -2.57 -5.93 23.23
CA THR A 133 -3.14 -7.24 22.93
C THR A 133 -2.23 -8.39 23.37
N ALA A 134 -0.91 -8.28 23.20
CA ALA A 134 0.00 -9.34 23.69
C ALA A 134 -0.04 -9.48 25.22
N ALA A 135 -0.34 -8.40 25.95
CA ALA A 135 -0.52 -8.47 27.39
C ALA A 135 -1.88 -9.10 27.76
N GLU A 136 -2.95 -8.74 27.05
CA GLU A 136 -4.31 -9.27 27.26
C GLU A 136 -4.42 -10.76 26.92
N GLU A 137 -3.82 -11.20 25.81
CA GLU A 137 -3.81 -12.60 25.38
C GLU A 137 -2.76 -13.45 26.10
N GLY A 138 -1.95 -12.85 26.98
CA GLY A 138 -0.96 -13.56 27.79
C GLY A 138 0.21 -14.14 26.98
N TRP A 139 0.65 -13.44 25.93
CA TRP A 139 1.78 -13.90 25.11
C TRP A 139 3.07 -14.02 25.96
N PRO A 140 3.94 -15.01 25.69
CA PRO A 140 5.25 -15.08 26.34
C PRO A 140 6.05 -13.78 26.15
N ALA A 141 6.66 -13.29 27.24
CA ALA A 141 7.40 -12.02 27.21
C ALA A 141 8.48 -11.99 26.12
N GLU A 142 9.20 -13.09 25.94
CA GLU A 142 10.22 -13.24 24.90
C GLU A 142 9.66 -13.12 23.47
N MET A 143 8.46 -13.68 23.23
CA MET A 143 7.80 -13.58 21.93
C MET A 143 7.37 -12.15 21.66
N ARG A 144 6.76 -11.48 22.65
CA ARG A 144 6.35 -10.08 22.55
C ARG A 144 7.54 -9.16 22.28
N GLU A 145 8.64 -9.33 23.03
CA GLU A 145 9.85 -8.53 22.84
C GLU A 145 10.47 -8.74 21.46
N ARG A 146 10.49 -10.00 20.99
CA ARG A 146 10.97 -10.33 19.63
C ARG A 146 10.13 -9.66 18.56
N VAL A 147 8.80 -9.79 18.61
CA VAL A 147 7.90 -9.16 17.62
C VAL A 147 8.07 -7.64 17.63
N ILE A 148 8.13 -7.00 18.80
CA ILE A 148 8.36 -5.56 18.89
C ILE A 148 9.72 -5.16 18.34
N ALA A 149 10.78 -5.94 18.62
CA ALA A 149 12.12 -5.68 18.11
C ALA A 149 12.16 -5.82 16.58
N ASP A 150 11.54 -6.87 16.04
CA ASP A 150 11.46 -7.13 14.61
C ASP A 150 10.69 -6.01 13.91
N VAL A 151 9.51 -5.63 14.41
CA VAL A 151 8.75 -4.50 13.87
C VAL A 151 9.58 -3.21 13.95
N LYS A 152 10.19 -2.88 15.09
CA LYS A 152 11.05 -1.66 15.20
C LYS A 152 12.27 -1.68 14.29
N SER A 153 12.78 -2.85 13.92
CA SER A 153 13.96 -3.00 13.07
C SER A 153 13.67 -2.71 11.59
N ILE A 154 12.41 -2.83 11.16
CA ILE A 154 12.02 -2.65 9.77
C ILE A 154 11.63 -1.18 9.53
N PRO A 155 12.32 -0.45 8.62
CA PRO A 155 11.84 0.85 8.19
C PRO A 155 10.43 0.76 7.62
N TRP A 156 9.50 1.51 8.22
CA TRP A 156 8.07 1.49 7.90
C TRP A 156 7.72 1.80 6.43
N HIS A 157 8.62 2.45 5.68
CA HIS A 157 8.45 2.75 4.25
C HIS A 157 9.05 1.69 3.32
N MET A 158 9.76 0.69 3.85
CA MET A 158 10.26 -0.41 3.03
C MET A 158 9.10 -1.30 2.59
N GLY A 159 9.33 -2.02 1.51
CA GLY A 159 8.52 -3.17 1.16
C GLY A 159 9.22 -4.47 1.52
N TYR A 160 8.42 -5.47 1.87
CA TYR A 160 8.85 -6.83 2.02
C TYR A 160 8.82 -7.50 0.65
N ASN A 161 10.01 -7.80 0.12
CA ASN A 161 10.16 -8.60 -1.08
C ASN A 161 9.86 -10.05 -0.71
N SER A 162 9.21 -10.79 -1.63
CA SER A 162 8.82 -12.23 -1.52
C SER A 162 7.34 -12.50 -1.21
N LEU A 163 6.49 -11.48 -1.08
CA LEU A 163 5.04 -11.65 -1.01
C LEU A 163 4.38 -11.09 -2.28
N GLN A 164 3.25 -11.68 -2.67
CA GLN A 164 2.42 -11.32 -3.83
C GLN A 164 3.13 -11.29 -5.19
N ASN A 165 4.15 -12.12 -5.38
CA ASN A 165 5.03 -12.08 -6.56
C ASN A 165 5.74 -10.73 -6.75
N GLY A 166 5.96 -9.97 -5.68
CA GLY A 166 6.58 -8.66 -5.74
C GLY A 166 6.97 -8.14 -4.36
N MET A 167 6.53 -6.92 -4.08
CA MET A 167 6.90 -6.15 -2.90
C MET A 167 5.64 -5.64 -2.21
N VAL A 168 5.43 -6.00 -0.95
CA VAL A 168 4.29 -5.54 -0.14
C VAL A 168 4.78 -4.50 0.86
N SER A 169 4.08 -3.39 1.01
CA SER A 169 4.50 -2.35 1.95
C SER A 169 4.50 -2.85 3.39
N THR A 170 5.53 -2.52 4.17
CA THR A 170 5.56 -2.90 5.59
C THR A 170 4.35 -2.34 6.35
N THR A 171 3.84 -1.15 5.97
CA THR A 171 2.60 -0.63 6.55
C THR A 171 1.38 -1.50 6.27
N THR A 172 1.28 -2.10 5.08
CA THR A 172 0.23 -3.06 4.76
C THR A 172 0.33 -4.26 5.70
N LEU A 173 1.53 -4.81 5.90
CA LEU A 173 1.74 -5.95 6.81
C LEU A 173 1.46 -5.60 8.27
N ALA A 174 1.79 -4.40 8.72
CA ALA A 174 1.51 -3.98 10.09
C ALA A 174 0.01 -3.82 10.39
N GLY A 175 -0.83 -3.58 9.37
CA GLY A 175 -2.28 -3.61 9.58
C GLY A 175 -2.83 -4.99 9.97
N LEU A 176 -2.07 -6.09 9.78
CA LEU A 176 -2.40 -7.39 10.35
C LEU A 176 -2.28 -7.43 11.89
N LEU A 177 -1.58 -6.46 12.47
CA LEU A 177 -1.37 -6.28 13.90
C LEU A 177 -2.24 -5.13 14.41
N SER A 178 -3.50 -5.09 13.99
CA SER A 178 -4.44 -4.03 14.32
C SER A 178 -5.86 -4.57 14.45
N ASP A 179 -6.75 -3.74 14.99
CA ASP A 179 -8.20 -3.96 15.02
C ASP A 179 -8.88 -3.50 13.72
N GLU A 180 -8.12 -3.00 12.74
CA GLU A 180 -8.67 -2.58 11.46
C GLU A 180 -9.07 -3.78 10.59
N TRP A 181 -9.99 -3.50 9.66
CA TRP A 181 -10.42 -4.46 8.68
C TRP A 181 -9.30 -4.86 7.74
N VAL A 182 -9.04 -6.17 7.67
CA VAL A 182 -8.03 -6.72 6.77
C VAL A 182 -8.47 -6.54 5.31
N ASN A 183 -7.62 -5.95 4.48
CA ASN A 183 -7.86 -5.75 3.05
C ASN A 183 -7.45 -6.97 2.20
N ASP A 184 -7.74 -6.92 0.90
CA ASP A 184 -7.40 -7.98 -0.04
C ASP A 184 -5.89 -8.21 -0.16
N GLU A 185 -5.08 -7.15 -0.13
CA GLU A 185 -3.62 -7.23 -0.16
C GLU A 185 -3.07 -8.06 1.01
N GLN A 186 -3.52 -7.76 2.24
CA GLN A 186 -3.12 -8.46 3.46
C GLN A 186 -3.58 -9.91 3.48
N ILE A 187 -4.82 -10.18 3.05
CA ILE A 187 -5.33 -11.54 2.90
C ILE A 187 -4.50 -12.32 1.88
N ASP A 188 -4.06 -11.66 0.80
CA ASP A 188 -3.20 -12.27 -0.19
C ASP A 188 -1.82 -12.62 0.35
N CYS A 189 -1.23 -11.74 1.16
CA CYS A 189 0.02 -11.98 1.89
C CYS A 189 -0.05 -13.21 2.78
N ILE A 190 -1.12 -13.32 3.59
CA ILE A 190 -1.36 -14.51 4.44
C ILE A 190 -1.41 -15.78 3.58
N GLY A 191 -2.11 -15.71 2.43
CA GLY A 191 -2.20 -16.84 1.52
C GLY A 191 -0.86 -17.27 0.92
N ASP A 192 0.07 -16.35 0.72
CA ASP A 192 1.40 -16.67 0.20
C ASP A 192 2.29 -17.34 1.26
N VAL A 193 2.20 -16.90 2.51
CA VAL A 193 2.85 -17.57 3.65
C VAL A 193 2.33 -19.01 3.77
N ILE A 194 1.00 -19.20 3.75
CA ILE A 194 0.41 -20.55 3.81
C ILE A 194 0.86 -21.39 2.61
N ARG A 195 0.99 -20.80 1.42
CA ARG A 195 1.48 -21.54 0.24
C ARG A 195 2.92 -22.01 0.42
N ALA A 196 3.79 -21.19 1.00
CA ALA A 196 5.16 -21.56 1.33
C ALA A 196 5.20 -22.69 2.38
N ASP A 197 4.34 -22.60 3.40
CA ASP A 197 4.22 -23.64 4.42
C ASP A 197 3.69 -24.96 3.82
N MET A 198 2.67 -24.90 2.95
CA MET A 198 2.15 -26.08 2.26
C MET A 198 3.23 -26.81 1.47
N GLN A 199 4.12 -26.09 0.79
CA GLN A 199 5.26 -26.68 0.10
C GLN A 199 6.24 -27.33 1.07
N THR A 200 6.53 -26.66 2.19
CA THR A 200 7.45 -27.14 3.23
C THR A 200 6.93 -28.41 3.92
N PHE A 201 5.62 -28.47 4.19
CA PHE A 201 4.96 -29.62 4.80
C PHE A 201 4.57 -30.73 3.81
N GLY A 202 4.92 -30.60 2.54
CA GLY A 202 4.67 -31.61 1.52
C GLY A 202 3.18 -31.82 1.20
N VAL A 203 2.37 -30.77 1.32
CA VAL A 203 0.96 -30.81 0.92
C VAL A 203 0.88 -31.09 -0.59
N ASP A 204 -0.06 -31.95 -0.98
CA ASP A 204 -0.23 -32.38 -2.38
C ASP A 204 -0.37 -31.17 -3.31
N ALA A 205 0.45 -31.13 -4.37
CA ALA A 205 0.48 -30.05 -5.36
C ALA A 205 -0.86 -29.84 -6.08
N SER A 206 -1.75 -30.82 -6.07
CA SER A 206 -3.13 -30.69 -6.57
C SER A 206 -4.07 -29.92 -5.62
N THR A 207 -3.58 -29.56 -4.42
CA THR A 207 -4.25 -28.61 -3.51
C THR A 207 -3.72 -27.20 -3.79
N GLN A 208 -4.61 -26.32 -4.27
CA GLN A 208 -4.24 -24.97 -4.67
C GLN A 208 -4.97 -23.92 -3.83
N LEU A 209 -4.24 -22.88 -3.43
CA LEU A 209 -4.78 -21.68 -2.80
C LEU A 209 -5.03 -20.61 -3.86
N ALA A 210 -6.30 -20.20 -4.00
CA ALA A 210 -6.65 -19.11 -4.90
C ALA A 210 -6.29 -17.73 -4.32
N PRO A 211 -6.00 -16.73 -5.18
CA PRO A 211 -5.91 -15.34 -4.76
C PRO A 211 -7.28 -14.75 -4.41
N SER A 212 -7.31 -13.67 -3.64
CA SER A 212 -8.53 -12.98 -3.19
C SER A 212 -9.42 -12.51 -4.35
N CYS A 213 -8.79 -12.09 -5.44
CA CYS A 213 -9.48 -11.58 -6.62
C CYS A 213 -10.31 -12.64 -7.37
N LEU A 214 -10.06 -13.95 -7.16
CA LEU A 214 -10.82 -15.00 -7.83
C LEU A 214 -12.31 -14.95 -7.46
N GLY A 215 -12.64 -14.63 -6.21
CA GLY A 215 -14.04 -14.53 -5.77
C GLY A 215 -14.83 -13.51 -6.58
N LYS A 216 -14.29 -12.30 -6.73
CA LYS A 216 -14.88 -11.22 -7.55
C LYS A 216 -14.97 -11.62 -9.03
N ASN A 217 -13.94 -12.29 -9.55
CA ASN A 217 -13.92 -12.74 -10.94
C ASN A 217 -14.99 -13.80 -11.25
N LEU A 218 -15.45 -14.56 -10.25
CA LEU A 218 -16.53 -15.53 -10.43
C LEU A 218 -17.92 -14.88 -10.49
N GLU A 219 -18.07 -13.64 -10.01
CA GLU A 219 -19.36 -12.90 -10.08
C GLU A 219 -19.65 -12.41 -11.51
N ILE A 220 -18.61 -12.22 -12.34
CA ILE A 220 -18.74 -11.79 -13.74
C ILE A 220 -17.96 -12.77 -14.65
N PRO A 221 -18.61 -13.85 -15.11
CA PRO A 221 -17.96 -14.91 -15.87
C PRO A 221 -17.29 -14.41 -17.15
N GLY A 222 -16.09 -14.93 -17.44
CA GLY A 222 -15.37 -14.73 -18.70
C GLY A 222 -14.46 -13.50 -18.75
N MET A 223 -14.45 -12.66 -17.71
CA MET A 223 -13.64 -11.42 -17.68
C MET A 223 -12.28 -11.60 -16.99
N GLY A 224 -12.09 -12.59 -16.12
CA GLY A 224 -10.88 -12.73 -15.32
C GLY A 224 -9.80 -13.64 -15.94
N SER A 225 -8.56 -13.16 -16.06
CA SER A 225 -7.41 -14.04 -16.38
C SER A 225 -7.22 -15.14 -15.33
N THR A 226 -7.43 -14.82 -14.06
CA THR A 226 -7.38 -15.74 -12.92
C THR A 226 -8.48 -16.81 -13.01
N GLU A 227 -9.70 -16.41 -13.38
CA GLU A 227 -10.83 -17.34 -13.59
C GLU A 227 -10.48 -18.35 -14.68
N ARG A 228 -9.99 -17.89 -15.84
CA ARG A 228 -9.58 -18.78 -16.95
C ARG A 228 -8.43 -19.70 -16.55
N PHE A 229 -7.47 -19.20 -15.78
CA PHE A 229 -6.34 -20.00 -15.29
C PHE A 229 -6.81 -21.16 -14.41
N PHE A 230 -7.59 -20.88 -13.36
CA PHE A 230 -8.10 -21.93 -12.48
C PHE A 230 -9.13 -22.81 -13.20
N GLY A 231 -9.98 -22.24 -14.05
CA GLY A 231 -10.96 -22.99 -14.85
C GLY A 231 -10.33 -24.06 -15.71
N ARG A 232 -9.23 -23.75 -16.42
CA ARG A 232 -8.48 -24.74 -17.20
C ARG A 232 -7.90 -25.85 -16.32
N ARG A 233 -7.26 -25.50 -15.20
CA ARG A 233 -6.60 -26.48 -14.32
C ARG A 233 -7.61 -27.42 -13.64
N LEU A 234 -8.78 -26.89 -13.29
CA LEU A 234 -9.92 -27.67 -12.80
C LEU A 234 -10.43 -28.66 -13.87
N GLN A 235 -10.59 -28.23 -15.11
CA GLN A 235 -11.02 -29.09 -16.22
C GLN A 235 -10.02 -30.20 -16.53
N THR A 236 -8.71 -29.90 -16.46
CA THR A 236 -7.66 -30.90 -16.68
C THR A 236 -7.49 -31.89 -15.53
N GLY A 237 -8.15 -31.66 -14.39
CA GLY A 237 -8.01 -32.49 -13.18
C GLY A 237 -6.67 -32.29 -12.43
N GLU A 238 -5.90 -31.27 -12.80
CA GLU A 238 -4.64 -30.91 -12.13
C GLU A 238 -4.91 -30.43 -10.69
N VAL A 239 -6.05 -29.75 -10.49
CA VAL A 239 -6.49 -29.27 -9.17
C VAL A 239 -7.59 -30.18 -8.64
N LYS A 240 -7.29 -30.90 -7.55
CA LYS A 240 -8.24 -31.79 -6.86
C LYS A 240 -8.92 -31.09 -5.69
N ASN A 241 -8.20 -30.21 -5.01
CA ASN A 241 -8.71 -29.39 -3.92
C ASN A 241 -8.42 -27.92 -4.21
N LEU A 242 -9.45 -27.10 -4.30
CA LEU A 242 -9.30 -25.66 -4.46
C LEU A 242 -9.79 -24.97 -3.19
N VAL A 243 -8.89 -24.24 -2.52
CA VAL A 243 -9.23 -23.49 -1.33
C VAL A 243 -9.33 -22.01 -1.69
N LEU A 244 -10.56 -21.50 -1.69
CA LEU A 244 -10.91 -20.09 -1.80
C LEU A 244 -10.98 -19.49 -0.38
N ARG A 245 -9.84 -19.26 0.26
CA ARG A 245 -9.79 -18.69 1.64
C ARG A 245 -10.29 -17.23 1.73
N LYS A 246 -10.57 -16.61 0.59
CA LYS A 246 -10.46 -15.16 0.40
C LYS A 246 -11.70 -14.61 -0.32
N TYR A 247 -12.89 -15.08 0.06
CA TYR A 247 -14.13 -14.54 -0.48
C TYR A 247 -14.67 -13.49 0.50
N ASN A 248 -14.70 -12.23 0.07
CA ASN A 248 -15.29 -11.16 0.87
C ASN A 248 -16.79 -11.08 0.58
N VAL A 249 -17.60 -11.59 1.50
CA VAL A 249 -19.06 -11.54 1.39
C VAL A 249 -19.51 -10.09 1.57
N LYS A 250 -19.86 -9.44 0.46
CA LYS A 250 -20.43 -8.07 0.44
C LYS A 250 -19.55 -7.00 1.12
N ASN A 251 -18.22 -7.18 1.15
CA ASN A 251 -17.32 -6.30 1.89
C ASN A 251 -17.61 -6.24 3.41
N LEU A 252 -18.20 -7.31 3.97
CA LEU A 252 -18.59 -7.40 5.38
C LEU A 252 -17.94 -8.56 6.14
N HIS A 253 -17.47 -9.60 5.44
CA HIS A 253 -16.92 -10.81 6.07
C HIS A 253 -16.02 -11.60 5.13
N TRP A 254 -14.82 -11.94 5.60
CA TRP A 254 -13.93 -12.86 4.90
C TRP A 254 -14.28 -14.30 5.27
N ILE A 255 -14.64 -15.11 4.27
CA ILE A 255 -14.90 -16.55 4.45
C ILE A 255 -13.90 -17.38 3.67
N SER A 256 -13.67 -18.59 4.19
CA SER A 256 -12.92 -19.64 3.51
C SER A 256 -13.87 -20.69 2.95
N ILE A 257 -13.77 -20.93 1.64
CA ILE A 257 -14.52 -21.97 0.93
C ILE A 257 -13.52 -23.00 0.43
N GLU A 258 -13.76 -24.27 0.72
CA GLU A 258 -12.97 -25.39 0.20
C GLU A 258 -13.81 -26.19 -0.80
N ILE A 259 -13.24 -26.44 -1.96
CA ILE A 259 -13.88 -27.15 -3.07
C ILE A 259 -13.11 -28.43 -3.33
N ASP A 260 -13.72 -29.56 -2.98
CA ASP A 260 -13.25 -30.89 -3.34
C ASP A 260 -13.77 -31.25 -4.75
N VAL A 261 -12.90 -31.04 -5.73
CA VAL A 261 -13.18 -31.21 -7.16
C VAL A 261 -13.30 -32.69 -7.52
N ALA A 262 -12.59 -33.57 -6.79
CA ALA A 262 -12.64 -35.00 -7.01
C ALA A 262 -14.03 -35.58 -6.67
N LYS A 263 -14.67 -35.08 -5.59
CA LYS A 263 -16.04 -35.46 -5.24
C LYS A 263 -17.08 -34.98 -6.26
N ILE A 264 -16.87 -33.82 -6.88
CA ILE A 264 -17.79 -33.27 -7.89
C ILE A 264 -17.80 -34.11 -9.16
N HIS A 265 -16.61 -34.49 -9.67
CA HIS A 265 -16.50 -35.31 -10.87
C HIS A 265 -17.14 -36.70 -10.70
N ARG A 266 -17.01 -37.33 -9.52
CA ARG A 266 -17.67 -38.62 -9.23
C ARG A 266 -19.19 -38.53 -9.31
N LYS A 267 -19.79 -37.44 -8.81
CA LYS A 267 -21.24 -37.21 -8.85
C LYS A 267 -21.77 -36.97 -10.28
N GLN A 268 -20.98 -36.34 -11.14
CA GLN A 268 -21.36 -36.12 -12.54
C GLN A 268 -21.27 -37.40 -13.37
N GLY A 269 -20.22 -38.20 -13.18
CA GLY A 269 -20.08 -39.51 -13.84
C GLY A 269 -21.20 -40.49 -13.47
N SER A 270 -21.68 -40.47 -12.22
CA SER A 270 -22.82 -41.30 -11.80
C SER A 270 -24.18 -40.87 -12.39
N ARG A 271 -24.30 -39.64 -12.92
CA ARG A 271 -25.54 -39.14 -13.54
C ARG A 271 -25.60 -39.37 -15.05
N GLN A 272 -24.48 -39.66 -15.71
CA GLN A 272 -24.44 -39.97 -17.15
C GLN A 272 -24.64 -41.46 -17.47
N ASN A 273 -24.59 -42.32 -16.45
CA ASN A 273 -24.81 -43.77 -16.59
C ASN A 273 -26.24 -44.20 -16.17
N VAL A 274 -27.22 -43.28 -16.25
CA VAL A 274 -28.65 -43.56 -16.07
C VAL A 274 -29.40 -43.11 -17.31
#